data_AF-A0A9E4GGR4-F1
#
_entry.id   AF-A0A9E4GGR4-F1
#
_cell.length_a   1.000
_cell.length_b   1.000
_cell.length_c   1.000
_cell.angle_alpha   90.00
_cell.angle_beta   90.00
_cell.angle_gamma   90.00
#
_symmetry.space_group_name_H-M   'P 1'
#
loop_
_entity.id
_entity.type
_entity.pdbx_description
1 polymer ?
#
loop_
_entity_poly.entity_id
_entity_poly.type
_entity_poly.pdbx_seq_one_letter_code
_entity_poly.pdbx_strand_id
1 'polypeptide(L)'
;MFQLTKVWTDQDPSIQMVAVRYTWSALGEAATWDGTEETEVMRVVPNTDPKMRQAVIEPPRYFHDKDSFLLHHRFMYVQSGQEQLSEVFSEEIVSREIDYLDQEGRITEVRLLWGVDSWNAPNWTQANLEGLHLQTLPDRAGHDREGEGLADDAIYELIQTVPLPRRYVGKVWGPRGAQVEYRYQLLRTNSPLPEDDFAMWITDNGHNFRVSLD
;
A
#
# COMPACT_ATOMS: atom_id res chain seq x y z
N MET A 1 6.06 2.22 -4.11
CA MET A 1 5.04 1.28 -4.62
C MET A 1 4.18 0.81 -3.45
N PHE A 2 3.13 0.05 -3.70
CA PHE A 2 2.40 -0.70 -2.66
C PHE A 2 2.14 -2.12 -3.18
N GLN A 3 1.99 -3.06 -2.27
CA GLN A 3 1.79 -4.47 -2.53
C GLN A 3 0.30 -4.79 -2.67
N LEU A 4 -0.06 -5.51 -3.73
CA LEU A 4 -1.43 -5.96 -3.99
C LEU A 4 -1.42 -7.44 -4.37
N THR A 5 -2.32 -8.24 -3.79
CA THR A 5 -2.40 -9.66 -4.12
C THR A 5 -3.31 -9.88 -5.32
N LYS A 6 -2.84 -10.65 -6.31
CA LYS A 6 -3.67 -11.18 -7.40
C LYS A 6 -3.82 -12.68 -7.24
N VAL A 7 -5.03 -13.17 -7.48
CA VAL A 7 -5.42 -14.56 -7.28
C VAL A 7 -5.91 -15.14 -8.60
N TRP A 8 -5.57 -16.40 -8.83
CA TRP A 8 -6.03 -17.20 -9.95
C TRP A 8 -6.55 -18.54 -9.42
N THR A 9 -7.67 -19.00 -9.95
CA THR A 9 -8.20 -20.33 -9.67
C THR A 9 -8.04 -21.19 -10.91
N ASP A 10 -7.27 -22.29 -10.81
CA ASP A 10 -7.06 -23.21 -11.93
C ASP A 10 -8.41 -23.74 -12.41
N GLN A 11 -8.75 -23.46 -13.68
CA GLN A 11 -9.96 -23.99 -14.34
C GLN A 11 -9.78 -25.44 -14.81
N ASP A 12 -8.52 -25.89 -14.90
CA ASP A 12 -8.15 -27.23 -15.33
C ASP A 12 -6.93 -27.73 -14.51
N PRO A 13 -6.97 -28.96 -13.98
CA PRO A 13 -5.87 -29.51 -13.17
C PRO A 13 -4.55 -29.68 -13.93
N SER A 14 -4.58 -29.70 -15.26
CA SER A 14 -3.40 -29.81 -16.14
C SER A 14 -2.62 -28.50 -16.29
N ILE A 15 -3.09 -27.38 -15.73
CA ILE A 15 -2.36 -26.11 -15.70
C ILE A 15 -1.07 -26.28 -14.89
N GLN A 16 0.06 -26.09 -15.57
CA GLN A 16 1.40 -26.32 -15.03
C GLN A 16 1.91 -25.06 -14.31
N MET A 17 1.78 -23.92 -14.98
CA MET A 17 2.29 -22.63 -14.54
C MET A 17 1.24 -21.54 -14.78
N VAL A 18 1.22 -20.55 -13.88
CA VAL A 18 0.48 -19.30 -14.08
C VAL A 18 1.38 -18.14 -13.68
N ALA A 19 1.40 -17.07 -14.46
CA ALA A 19 2.01 -15.80 -14.14
C ALA A 19 1.00 -14.67 -14.37
N VAL A 20 1.07 -13.63 -13.55
CA VAL A 20 0.34 -12.38 -13.78
C VAL A 20 1.27 -11.43 -14.53
N ARG A 21 0.79 -10.87 -15.64
CA ARG A 21 1.46 -9.79 -16.37
C ARG A 21 0.67 -8.52 -16.15
N TYR A 22 1.32 -7.43 -15.78
CA TYR A 22 0.64 -6.21 -15.41
C TYR A 22 1.38 -4.94 -15.81
N THR A 23 0.60 -3.90 -16.07
CA THR A 23 1.03 -2.56 -16.45
C THR A 23 0.02 -1.55 -15.90
N TRP A 24 0.31 -0.26 -16.00
CA TRP A 24 -0.59 0.79 -15.57
C TRP A 24 -0.65 1.94 -16.57
N SER A 25 -1.77 2.67 -16.57
CA SER A 25 -2.00 3.81 -17.45
C SER A 25 -2.79 4.92 -16.73
N ALA A 26 -2.88 6.09 -17.34
CA ALA A 26 -3.73 7.15 -16.80
C ALA A 26 -5.22 6.76 -16.92
N LEU A 27 -6.07 7.38 -16.12
CA LEU A 27 -7.51 7.14 -16.19
C LEU A 27 -8.05 7.44 -17.60
N GLY A 28 -8.77 6.47 -18.18
CA GLY A 28 -9.35 6.58 -19.52
C GLY A 28 -8.40 6.21 -20.67
N GLU A 29 -7.13 5.89 -20.38
CA GLU A 29 -6.18 5.41 -21.38
C GLU A 29 -6.19 3.88 -21.50
N ALA A 30 -5.70 3.41 -22.65
CA ALA A 30 -5.54 1.97 -22.88
C ALA A 30 -4.23 1.47 -22.26
N ALA A 31 -4.22 0.19 -21.89
CA ALA A 31 -3.00 -0.51 -21.47
C ALA A 31 -1.96 -0.52 -22.60
N THR A 32 -0.70 -0.29 -22.25
CA THR A 32 0.43 -0.45 -23.18
C THR A 32 1.08 -1.82 -22.95
N TRP A 33 1.09 -2.67 -23.98
CA TRP A 33 1.67 -4.03 -23.97
C TRP A 33 2.82 -4.13 -24.97
N ASP A 34 3.90 -3.41 -24.73
CA ASP A 34 5.05 -3.30 -25.63
C ASP A 34 6.27 -4.14 -25.20
N GLY A 35 6.11 -4.98 -24.17
CA GLY A 35 7.17 -5.79 -23.59
C GLY A 35 7.81 -5.16 -22.35
N THR A 36 7.40 -3.96 -21.95
CA THR A 36 7.84 -3.32 -20.69
C THR A 36 6.95 -3.65 -19.49
N GLU A 37 5.88 -4.45 -19.69
CA GLU A 37 5.02 -4.88 -18.59
C GLU A 37 5.76 -5.76 -17.56
N GLU A 38 5.40 -5.57 -16.30
CA GLU A 38 5.90 -6.37 -15.18
C GLU A 38 5.28 -7.77 -15.20
N THR A 39 5.98 -8.77 -14.68
CA THR A 39 5.52 -10.16 -14.65
C THR A 39 5.90 -10.86 -13.37
N GLU A 40 4.93 -11.49 -12.71
CA GLU A 40 5.14 -12.25 -11.48
C GLU A 40 4.59 -13.68 -11.60
N VAL A 41 5.39 -14.67 -11.22
CA VAL A 41 4.97 -16.08 -11.23
C VAL A 41 4.10 -16.37 -10.01
N MET A 42 2.91 -16.94 -10.26
CA MET A 42 1.95 -17.22 -9.20
C MET A 42 2.26 -18.52 -8.47
N ARG A 43 2.28 -18.45 -7.15
CA ARG A 43 2.54 -19.59 -6.26
C ARG A 43 1.25 -20.27 -5.87
N VAL A 44 1.27 -21.60 -5.77
CA VAL A 44 0.12 -22.39 -5.33
C VAL A 44 -0.18 -22.08 -3.86
N VAL A 45 -1.45 -21.81 -3.56
CA VAL A 45 -1.95 -21.66 -2.20
C VAL A 45 -2.22 -23.06 -1.64
N PRO A 46 -1.58 -23.46 -0.52
CA PRO A 46 -1.76 -24.78 0.06
C PRO A 46 -3.22 -25.06 0.46
N ASN A 47 -3.64 -26.32 0.39
CA ASN A 47 -4.95 -26.80 0.85
C ASN A 47 -6.15 -26.13 0.17
N THR A 48 -6.07 -25.90 -1.14
CA THR A 48 -7.14 -25.32 -1.95
C THR A 48 -7.62 -26.30 -3.01
N ASP A 49 -8.94 -26.44 -3.14
CA ASP A 49 -9.60 -27.25 -4.17
C ASP A 49 -10.87 -26.51 -4.64
N PRO A 50 -10.93 -26.02 -5.91
CA PRO A 50 -9.90 -26.12 -6.95
C PRO A 50 -8.58 -25.41 -6.57
N LYS A 51 -7.48 -25.82 -7.21
CA LYS A 51 -6.14 -25.27 -6.94
C LYS A 51 -6.13 -23.76 -7.15
N MET A 52 -5.87 -23.00 -6.10
CA MET A 52 -5.68 -21.55 -6.16
C MET A 52 -4.20 -21.20 -6.22
N ARG A 53 -3.91 -20.08 -6.88
CA ARG A 53 -2.57 -19.50 -6.98
C ARG A 53 -2.64 -18.02 -6.67
N GLN A 54 -1.55 -17.48 -6.14
CA GLN A 54 -1.45 -16.05 -5.86
C GLN A 54 -0.06 -15.50 -6.19
N ALA A 55 -0.03 -14.22 -6.55
CA ALA A 55 1.18 -13.42 -6.63
C ALA A 55 0.94 -12.07 -5.95
N VAL A 56 1.99 -11.52 -5.35
CA VAL A 56 1.99 -10.13 -4.89
C VAL A 56 2.63 -9.31 -6.00
N ILE A 57 1.93 -8.27 -6.44
CA ILE A 57 2.40 -7.30 -7.42
C ILE A 57 2.67 -5.97 -6.73
N GLU A 58 3.48 -5.10 -7.35
CA GLU A 58 3.90 -3.83 -6.75
C GLU A 58 3.53 -2.60 -7.61
N PRO A 59 2.23 -2.28 -7.76
CA PRO A 59 1.82 -1.05 -8.42
C PRO A 59 2.41 0.21 -7.75
N PRO A 60 2.62 1.29 -8.52
CA PRO A 60 3.06 2.56 -7.95
C PRO A 60 1.96 3.17 -7.05
N ARG A 61 2.35 4.01 -6.10
CA ARG A 61 1.38 4.83 -5.33
C ARG A 61 0.92 6.06 -6.10
N TYR A 62 1.78 6.54 -7.01
CA TYR A 62 1.51 7.66 -7.88
C TYR A 62 1.93 7.32 -9.30
N PHE A 63 1.07 7.63 -10.26
CA PHE A 63 1.39 7.56 -11.67
C PHE A 63 1.18 8.95 -12.28
N HIS A 64 2.24 9.52 -12.86
CA HIS A 64 2.26 10.91 -13.35
C HIS A 64 1.69 11.92 -12.33
N ASP A 65 2.18 11.85 -11.08
CA ASP A 65 1.75 12.69 -9.95
C ASP A 65 0.27 12.56 -9.54
N LYS A 66 -0.45 11.58 -10.08
CA LYS A 66 -1.81 11.22 -9.66
C LYS A 66 -1.78 10.00 -8.76
N ASP A 67 -2.56 10.05 -7.68
CA ASP A 67 -2.80 8.94 -6.77
C ASP A 67 -3.99 8.05 -7.20
N SER A 68 -4.45 8.25 -8.45
CA SER A 68 -5.42 7.39 -9.13
C SER A 68 -4.99 7.11 -10.57
N PHE A 69 -5.17 5.87 -11.00
CA PHE A 69 -4.72 5.36 -12.29
C PHE A 69 -5.39 4.00 -12.59
N LEU A 70 -5.22 3.47 -13.80
CA LEU A 70 -5.68 2.12 -14.13
C LEU A 70 -4.54 1.12 -13.96
N LEU A 71 -4.79 0.05 -13.21
CA LEU A 71 -3.98 -1.16 -13.21
C LEU A 71 -4.58 -2.13 -14.21
N HIS A 72 -3.79 -2.54 -15.20
CA HIS A 72 -4.17 -3.55 -16.18
C HIS A 72 -3.41 -4.83 -15.93
N HIS A 73 -4.10 -5.96 -15.89
CA HIS A 73 -3.44 -7.25 -15.74
C HIS A 73 -4.10 -8.34 -16.57
N ARG A 74 -3.31 -9.38 -16.88
CA ARG A 74 -3.78 -10.61 -17.51
C ARG A 74 -2.97 -11.79 -16.96
N PHE A 75 -3.57 -12.96 -16.96
CA PHE A 75 -2.92 -14.19 -16.57
C PHE A 75 -2.36 -14.89 -17.80
N MET A 76 -1.07 -15.19 -17.76
CA MET A 76 -0.44 -16.12 -18.67
C MET A 76 -0.38 -17.48 -17.98
N TYR A 77 -0.80 -18.54 -18.67
CA TYR A 77 -0.75 -19.88 -18.12
C TYR A 77 -0.31 -20.90 -19.16
N VAL A 78 0.37 -21.94 -18.68
CA VAL A 78 0.86 -23.04 -19.52
C VAL A 78 -0.01 -24.27 -19.28
N GLN A 79 -0.64 -24.75 -20.34
CA GLN A 79 -1.45 -25.96 -20.36
C GLN A 79 -1.00 -26.85 -21.50
N SER A 80 -0.70 -28.13 -21.23
CA SER A 80 -0.25 -29.09 -22.25
C SER A 80 0.95 -28.60 -23.09
N GLY A 81 1.85 -27.83 -22.48
CA GLY A 81 3.03 -27.26 -23.14
C GLY A 81 2.74 -26.05 -24.05
N GLN A 82 1.52 -25.53 -24.06
CA GLN A 82 1.14 -24.33 -24.79
C GLN A 82 0.86 -23.18 -23.82
N GLU A 83 1.37 -22.00 -24.17
CA GLU A 83 1.05 -20.75 -23.48
C GLU A 83 -0.31 -20.23 -23.92
N GLN A 84 -1.10 -19.79 -22.95
CA GLN A 84 -2.39 -19.15 -23.14
C GLN A 84 -2.45 -17.86 -22.32
N LEU A 85 -3.30 -16.94 -22.75
CA LEU A 85 -3.56 -15.67 -22.07
C LEU A 85 -5.04 -15.58 -21.73
N SER A 86 -5.34 -15.08 -20.54
CA SER A 86 -6.69 -14.64 -20.20
C SER A 86 -7.08 -13.37 -20.95
N GLU A 87 -8.33 -12.94 -20.78
CA GLU A 87 -8.71 -11.55 -21.05
C GLU A 87 -7.89 -10.56 -20.20
N VAL A 88 -7.97 -9.28 -20.58
CA VAL A 88 -7.36 -8.19 -19.82
C VAL A 88 -8.37 -7.68 -18.80
N PHE A 89 -7.96 -7.68 -17.54
CA PHE A 89 -8.67 -7.05 -16.44
C PHE A 89 -8.11 -5.65 -16.22
N SER A 90 -8.99 -4.69 -15.97
CA SER A 90 -8.61 -3.31 -15.66
C SER A 90 -9.30 -2.89 -14.37
N GLU A 91 -8.51 -2.43 -13.41
CA GLU A 91 -8.98 -1.97 -12.11
C GLU A 91 -8.55 -0.52 -11.93
N GLU A 92 -9.48 0.33 -11.51
CA GLU A 92 -9.12 1.67 -11.10
C GLU A 92 -8.47 1.60 -9.72
N ILE A 93 -7.20 1.97 -9.64
CA ILE A 93 -6.52 2.19 -8.36
C ILE A 93 -6.87 3.58 -7.88
N VAL A 94 -7.32 3.67 -6.63
CA VAL A 94 -7.63 4.93 -5.95
C VAL A 94 -6.90 4.98 -4.61
N SER A 95 -6.88 6.16 -4.01
CA SER A 95 -6.34 6.36 -2.67
C SER A 95 -7.39 6.89 -1.70
N ARG A 96 -7.15 6.68 -0.40
CA ARG A 96 -7.95 7.23 0.68
C ARG A 96 -7.05 7.80 1.76
N GLU A 97 -7.36 9.02 2.19
CA GLU A 97 -6.71 9.65 3.33
C GLU A 97 -7.25 9.10 4.65
N ILE A 98 -6.34 8.91 5.59
CA ILE A 98 -6.56 8.36 6.92
C ILE A 98 -5.94 9.32 7.93
N ASP A 99 -6.81 9.92 8.73
CA ASP A 99 -6.44 10.94 9.70
C ASP A 99 -6.22 10.36 11.10
N TYR A 100 -5.15 10.80 11.75
CA TYR A 100 -4.98 10.68 13.19
C TYR A 100 -4.88 12.07 13.83
N LEU A 101 -5.66 12.30 14.88
CA LEU A 101 -5.67 13.56 15.64
C LEU A 101 -4.99 13.37 16.99
N ASP A 102 -3.85 14.02 17.18
CA ASP A 102 -3.17 14.09 18.47
C ASP A 102 -3.68 15.32 19.25
N GLN A 103 -4.48 15.06 20.28
CA GLN A 103 -5.05 16.06 21.18
C GLN A 103 -4.08 16.47 22.29
N GLU A 104 -3.11 15.63 22.62
CA GLU A 104 -2.26 15.78 23.80
C GLU A 104 -0.86 16.30 23.46
N GLY A 105 -0.49 16.27 22.18
CA GLY A 105 0.81 16.72 21.69
C GLY A 105 1.96 15.77 22.02
N ARG A 106 1.63 14.52 22.36
CA ARG A 106 2.63 13.51 22.76
C ARG A 106 3.20 12.76 21.58
N ILE A 107 2.54 12.78 20.42
CA ILE A 107 2.94 12.00 19.27
C ILE A 107 3.94 12.81 18.44
N THR A 108 5.00 12.14 18.01
CA THR A 108 5.96 12.67 17.03
C THR A 108 5.78 12.01 15.67
N GLU A 109 5.30 10.77 15.64
CA GLU A 109 5.16 10.03 14.39
C GLU A 109 3.92 9.14 14.42
N VAL A 110 3.25 9.08 13.27
CA VAL A 110 2.13 8.18 13.02
C VAL A 110 2.45 7.37 11.77
N ARG A 111 2.39 6.05 11.87
CA ARG A 111 2.51 5.13 10.74
C ARG A 111 1.25 4.31 10.60
N LEU A 112 0.90 3.96 9.37
CA LEU A 112 -0.15 3.05 9.00
C LEU A 112 0.48 1.75 8.54
N LEU A 113 0.10 0.65 9.16
CA LEU A 113 0.29 -0.68 8.61
C LEU A 113 -1.05 -1.13 8.06
N TRP A 114 -1.13 -1.50 6.78
CA TRP A 114 -2.41 -1.74 6.11
C TRP A 114 -2.36 -2.83 5.03
N GLY A 115 -3.52 -3.38 4.65
CA GLY A 115 -3.66 -4.39 3.60
C GLY A 115 -5.00 -4.29 2.88
N VAL A 116 -5.05 -4.76 1.63
CA VAL A 116 -6.25 -4.71 0.77
C VAL A 116 -6.92 -6.07 0.75
N ASP A 117 -8.19 -6.13 1.15
CA ASP A 117 -9.09 -7.29 1.30
C ASP A 117 -8.59 -8.41 2.24
N SER A 118 -7.28 -8.49 2.47
CA SER A 118 -6.59 -9.44 3.34
C SER A 118 -5.22 -8.88 3.77
N TRP A 119 -4.60 -9.55 4.75
CA TRP A 119 -3.26 -9.23 5.25
C TRP A 119 -2.13 -9.97 4.54
N ASN A 120 -2.40 -10.56 3.38
CA ASN A 120 -1.43 -11.40 2.66
C ASN A 120 -0.28 -10.59 2.03
N ALA A 121 -0.46 -9.28 1.88
CA ALA A 121 0.52 -8.34 1.32
C ALA A 121 0.46 -7.00 2.08
N PRO A 122 1.03 -6.91 3.30
CA PRO A 122 0.93 -5.73 4.12
C PRO A 122 1.82 -4.59 3.60
N ASN A 123 1.33 -3.38 3.76
CA ASN A 123 1.92 -2.13 3.31
C ASN A 123 2.16 -1.18 4.48
N TRP A 124 3.15 -0.31 4.33
CA TRP A 124 3.46 0.74 5.29
C TRP A 124 3.30 2.12 4.68
N THR A 125 2.66 3.03 5.41
CA THR A 125 2.61 4.45 5.08
C THR A 125 2.97 5.27 6.30
N GLN A 126 3.74 6.33 6.13
CA GLN A 126 4.00 7.30 7.17
C GLN A 126 3.06 8.50 7.00
N ALA A 127 2.36 8.87 8.06
CA ALA A 127 1.45 10.01 7.97
C ALA A 127 2.24 11.33 8.05
N ASN A 128 1.89 12.24 7.15
CA ASN A 128 2.41 13.60 7.12
C ASN A 128 1.76 14.45 8.21
N LEU A 129 2.54 15.25 8.94
CA LEU A 129 2.01 16.20 9.92
C LEU A 129 1.59 17.50 9.21
N GLU A 130 0.30 17.82 9.25
CA GLU A 130 -0.24 19.05 8.68
C GLU A 130 0.34 20.28 9.41
N GLY A 131 0.77 21.28 8.64
CA GLY A 131 1.35 22.52 9.17
C GLY A 131 2.86 22.46 9.45
N LEU A 132 3.51 21.30 9.30
CA LEU A 132 4.96 21.19 9.34
C LEU A 132 5.51 20.97 7.93
N HIS A 133 6.08 22.01 7.34
CA HIS A 133 6.70 21.94 6.02
C HIS A 133 8.20 21.70 6.15
N LEU A 134 8.63 20.47 5.88
CA LEU A 134 10.03 20.10 5.87
C LEU A 134 10.51 20.08 4.43
N GLN A 135 11.67 20.68 4.17
CA GLN A 135 12.35 20.48 2.91
C GLN A 135 13.12 19.16 3.02
N THR A 136 12.57 18.09 2.48
CA THR A 136 13.27 16.82 2.36
C THR A 136 13.87 16.69 0.95
N LEU A 137 14.89 15.84 0.83
CA LEU A 137 15.52 15.53 -0.45
C LEU A 137 14.82 14.29 -1.04
N PRO A 138 14.30 14.35 -2.28
CA PRO A 138 13.46 13.30 -2.86
C PRO A 138 14.16 11.96 -3.14
N ASP A 139 15.48 11.87 -3.02
CA ASP A 139 16.29 10.78 -3.61
C ASP A 139 16.90 9.79 -2.60
N ARG A 140 16.29 9.56 -1.44
CA ARG A 140 16.78 8.52 -0.51
C ARG A 140 15.97 7.22 -0.64
N ALA A 141 16.63 6.06 -0.50
CA ALA A 141 15.99 4.74 -0.60
C ALA A 141 15.13 4.43 0.63
N GLY A 142 13.87 4.02 0.43
CA GLY A 142 12.88 3.82 1.51
C GLY A 142 11.99 5.04 1.78
N HIS A 143 12.10 6.07 0.94
CA HIS A 143 11.36 7.32 1.05
C HIS A 143 10.31 7.36 -0.04
N ASP A 144 9.05 7.51 0.34
CA ASP A 144 7.97 7.81 -0.60
C ASP A 144 7.31 9.14 -0.22
N ARG A 145 6.49 9.70 -1.11
CA ARG A 145 5.79 10.98 -0.90
C ARG A 145 4.89 11.01 0.35
N GLU A 146 4.57 9.83 0.89
CA GLU A 146 3.80 9.59 2.12
C GLU A 146 4.69 8.81 3.11
N GLY A 147 5.99 9.09 3.03
CA GLY A 147 7.13 8.35 3.58
C GLY A 147 8.32 9.27 3.78
N GLU A 148 8.08 10.58 3.78
CA GLU A 148 8.98 11.58 4.36
C GLU A 148 8.84 11.50 5.87
N GLY A 149 9.28 10.37 6.42
CA GLY A 149 9.59 10.35 7.82
C GLY A 149 10.65 11.37 8.11
N LEU A 150 10.28 12.29 8.99
CA LEU A 150 11.20 13.00 9.85
C LEU A 150 12.20 11.96 10.41
N ALA A 151 13.34 11.80 9.75
CA ALA A 151 14.49 11.03 10.24
C ALA A 151 15.57 12.06 10.57
N ASP A 152 16.26 12.06 11.69
CA ASP A 152 16.14 11.26 12.91
C ASP A 152 16.58 12.08 14.13
N ASP A 153 16.79 13.41 14.01
CA ASP A 153 17.57 14.16 15.02
C ASP A 153 16.91 15.47 15.51
N ALA A 154 15.89 15.99 14.82
CA ALA A 154 15.25 17.30 15.12
C ALA A 154 13.73 17.23 15.31
N ILE A 155 13.20 16.02 15.44
CA ILE A 155 11.76 15.70 15.30
C ILE A 155 10.93 16.35 16.40
N TYR A 156 11.33 16.14 17.66
CA TYR A 156 10.48 16.49 18.79
C TYR A 156 10.21 18.00 18.85
N GLU A 157 11.25 18.83 18.82
CA GLU A 157 11.13 20.28 18.94
C GLU A 157 10.38 20.91 17.77
N LEU A 158 10.64 20.45 16.54
CA LEU A 158 9.96 20.95 15.34
C LEU A 158 8.47 20.64 15.39
N ILE A 159 8.08 19.44 15.80
CA ILE A 159 6.68 19.06 15.95
C ILE A 159 5.98 19.89 17.04
N GLN A 160 6.70 20.28 18.11
CA GLN A 160 6.14 21.17 19.13
C GLN A 160 5.71 22.54 18.59
N THR A 161 6.21 22.96 17.41
CA THR A 161 5.79 24.23 16.79
C THR A 161 4.40 24.16 16.16
N VAL A 162 3.86 22.96 15.92
CA VAL A 162 2.53 22.77 15.34
C VAL A 162 1.45 22.82 16.44
N PRO A 163 0.40 23.66 16.29
CA PRO A 163 -0.65 23.80 17.29
C PRO A 163 -1.49 22.54 17.43
N LEU A 164 -2.11 22.39 18.61
CA LEU A 164 -3.06 21.31 18.88
C LEU A 164 -4.48 21.66 18.41
N PRO A 165 -5.29 20.67 18.02
CA PRO A 165 -4.91 19.27 17.80
C PRO A 165 -4.02 19.12 16.56
N ARG A 166 -2.97 18.30 16.67
CA ARG A 166 -2.10 17.99 15.54
C ARG A 166 -2.77 16.96 14.66
N ARG A 167 -2.80 17.20 13.35
CA ARG A 167 -3.39 16.29 12.38
C ARG A 167 -2.31 15.61 11.56
N TYR A 168 -2.26 14.29 11.66
CA TYR A 168 -1.43 13.42 10.85
C TYR A 168 -2.29 12.79 9.75
N VAL A 169 -1.85 12.92 8.50
CA VAL A 169 -2.58 12.42 7.32
C VAL A 169 -1.71 11.40 6.59
N GLY A 170 -2.15 10.15 6.58
CA GLY A 170 -1.55 9.11 5.74
C GLY A 170 -2.51 8.69 4.64
N LYS A 171 -1.99 8.06 3.59
CA LYS A 171 -2.81 7.49 2.50
C LYS A 171 -2.73 5.97 2.44
N VAL A 172 -3.80 5.36 1.98
CA VAL A 172 -3.86 3.94 1.60
C VAL A 172 -4.34 3.83 0.15
N TRP A 173 -3.99 2.74 -0.54
CA TRP A 173 -4.32 2.54 -1.96
C TRP A 173 -4.90 1.17 -2.22
N GLY A 174 -5.61 1.02 -3.33
CA GLY A 174 -6.12 -0.26 -3.80
C GLY A 174 -7.16 -0.08 -4.90
N PRO A 175 -7.71 -1.18 -5.43
CA PRO A 175 -8.80 -1.13 -6.39
C PRO A 175 -10.02 -0.40 -5.81
N ARG A 176 -10.68 0.42 -6.63
CA ARG A 176 -11.96 1.05 -6.30
C ARG A 176 -12.97 -0.04 -5.91
N GLY A 177 -13.65 0.16 -4.79
CA GLY A 177 -14.59 -0.79 -4.16
C GLY A 177 -13.94 -1.78 -3.19
N ALA A 178 -12.61 -1.85 -3.10
CA ALA A 178 -11.93 -2.75 -2.17
C ALA A 178 -12.03 -2.25 -0.71
N GLN A 179 -11.89 -3.18 0.22
CA GLN A 179 -11.77 -2.86 1.65
C GLN A 179 -10.30 -2.82 2.05
N VAL A 180 -9.89 -1.75 2.72
CA VAL A 180 -8.57 -1.66 3.34
C VAL A 180 -8.72 -1.86 4.84
N GLU A 181 -7.95 -2.82 5.37
CA GLU A 181 -7.76 -2.97 6.81
C GLU A 181 -6.46 -2.30 7.24
N TYR A 182 -6.46 -1.58 8.37
CA TYR A 182 -5.26 -0.90 8.83
C TYR A 182 -5.15 -0.79 10.36
N ARG A 183 -3.94 -0.48 10.83
CA ARG A 183 -3.61 -0.15 12.22
C ARG A 183 -2.70 1.07 12.25
N TYR A 184 -2.85 1.89 13.28
CA TYR A 184 -1.86 2.91 13.58
C TYR A 184 -0.74 2.32 14.44
N GLN A 185 0.49 2.65 14.10
CA GLN A 185 1.61 2.67 15.03
C GLN A 185 1.85 4.14 15.39
N LEU A 186 1.66 4.47 16.66
CA LEU A 186 1.98 5.79 17.19
C LEU A 186 3.33 5.73 17.86
N LEU A 187 4.18 6.71 17.57
CA LEU A 187 5.48 6.83 18.20
C LEU A 187 5.66 8.21 18.83
N ARG A 188 6.38 8.18 19.95
CA ARG A 188 7.08 9.33 20.50
C ARG A 188 8.56 8.99 20.47
N THR A 189 9.32 9.81 19.76
CA THR A 189 10.74 9.61 19.49
C THR A 189 11.49 10.92 19.73
N ASN A 190 12.74 10.80 20.17
CA ASN A 190 13.65 11.94 20.36
C ASN A 190 13.14 12.95 21.39
N SER A 191 12.40 12.48 22.40
CA SER A 191 12.03 13.29 23.56
C SER A 191 13.30 13.73 24.31
N PRO A 192 13.33 14.96 24.88
CA PRO A 192 14.44 15.41 25.72
C PRO A 192 14.71 14.49 26.92
N LEU A 193 13.68 13.78 27.36
CA LEU A 193 13.73 12.70 28.35
C LEU A 193 13.50 11.38 27.60
N PRO A 194 14.53 10.55 27.37
CA PRO A 194 14.41 9.31 26.61
C PRO A 194 13.41 8.30 27.20
N GLU A 195 13.16 8.35 28.51
CA GLU A 195 12.15 7.52 29.17
C GLU A 195 10.71 7.83 28.75
N ASP A 196 10.48 8.99 28.12
CA ASP A 196 9.18 9.37 27.56
C ASP A 196 8.97 8.80 26.15
N ASP A 197 10.01 8.29 25.49
CA ASP A 197 9.87 7.70 24.16
C ASP A 197 9.10 6.38 24.23
N PHE A 198 8.19 6.19 23.29
CA PHE A 198 7.36 4.99 23.22
C PHE A 198 6.95 4.66 21.79
N ALA A 199 6.55 3.41 21.59
CA ALA A 199 5.82 2.97 20.42
C ALA A 199 4.60 2.17 20.88
N MET A 200 3.43 2.47 20.32
CA MET A 200 2.20 1.77 20.65
C MET A 200 1.36 1.51 19.40
N TRP A 201 0.56 0.45 19.46
CA TRP A 201 -0.37 0.09 18.40
C TRP A 201 -1.79 0.49 18.80
N ILE A 202 -2.50 1.16 17.89
CA ILE A 202 -3.92 1.46 18.05
C ILE A 202 -4.73 0.55 17.13
N THR A 203 -5.80 0.02 17.71
CA THR A 203 -6.76 -0.88 17.07
C THR A 203 -8.18 -0.42 17.41
N ASP A 204 -9.15 -0.82 16.61
CA ASP A 204 -10.57 -0.62 16.90
C ASP A 204 -11.07 -1.75 17.81
N ASN A 205 -11.05 -1.54 19.12
CA ASN A 205 -11.52 -2.50 20.11
C ASN A 205 -10.88 -3.90 19.96
N GLY A 206 -9.57 -3.96 19.63
CA GLY A 206 -8.83 -5.20 19.39
C GLY A 206 -8.87 -5.71 17.95
N HIS A 207 -9.59 -5.02 17.05
CA HIS A 207 -9.68 -5.31 15.63
C HIS A 207 -8.96 -4.27 14.77
N ASN A 208 -8.71 -4.60 13.51
CA ASN A 208 -8.19 -3.63 12.55
C ASN A 208 -9.27 -2.59 12.23
N PHE A 209 -8.85 -1.35 12.02
CA PHE A 209 -9.73 -0.37 11.40
C PHE A 209 -10.01 -0.79 9.96
N ARG A 210 -11.15 -0.36 9.42
CA ARG A 210 -11.56 -0.66 8.05
C ARG A 210 -12.03 0.58 7.34
N VAL A 211 -11.69 0.69 6.06
CA VAL A 211 -12.16 1.77 5.19
C VAL A 211 -12.38 1.23 3.79
N SER A 212 -13.44 1.68 3.12
CA SER A 212 -13.72 1.36 1.73
C SER A 212 -13.09 2.40 0.81
N LEU A 213 -12.58 1.93 -0.32
CA LEU A 213 -12.01 2.78 -1.37
C LEU A 213 -13.13 3.16 -2.35
N ASP A 214 -13.57 4.41 -2.33
CA ASP A 214 -14.73 4.88 -3.11
C ASP A 214 -14.38 5.40 -4.50
#